data_AF-A0A5C3QXH1-F1
#
_entry.id   AF-A0A5C3QXH1-F1
#
_cell.length_a   1.000
_cell.length_b   1.000
_cell.length_c   1.000
_cell.angle_alpha   90.00
_cell.angle_beta   90.00
_cell.angle_gamma   90.00
#
_symmetry.space_group_name_H-M   'P 1'
#
loop_
_entity.id
_entity.type
_entity.pdbx_description
1 polymer ?
#
loop_
_entity_poly.entity_id
_entity_poly.type
_entity_poly.pdbx_seq_one_letter_code
_entity_poly.pdbx_strand_id
1 'polypeptide(L)'
;MLIPEDNKRRDAHAEDLPLPPPPSSGPSDSAEPPPAYTDTDLQPNTPRAVSSSPPSGASEPHGRLRPSNYVCIAQMHVSLKGQYTVDPSLVIPPALLPALGEGESEQQRRNFKATTTHASMNVHLRLQTAGSSTSPSARATDDKRQLALANAPTGYDDEPITIELCNSHASITARITDALPSPRRKLQIVASTAHAKITLYLPRSFTGPITAGTGSYFTIAFSEALQPHVTMFSERDYFVGDMSTYPTASEEGGSANAGRLMDTAELRTTHSKILVKWEEEHEADQASSGANGFWRFLGF
;
A
#
# COMPACT_ATOMS: atom_id res chain seq x y z
N MET A 1 -29.50 27.32 -36.05
CA MET A 1 -30.42 26.39 -35.37
C MET A 1 -30.39 26.76 -33.90
N LEU A 2 -31.46 27.39 -33.41
CA LEU A 2 -31.57 27.97 -32.07
C LEU A 2 -32.02 26.89 -31.08
N ILE A 3 -31.33 26.78 -29.93
CA ILE A 3 -31.82 26.05 -28.76
C ILE A 3 -31.91 27.08 -27.62
N PRO A 4 -33.08 27.25 -26.97
CA PRO A 4 -33.29 28.28 -25.96
C PRO A 4 -32.76 27.86 -24.59
N GLU A 5 -32.18 28.82 -23.89
CA GLU A 5 -31.89 28.77 -22.46
C GLU A 5 -33.20 28.87 -21.67
N ASP A 6 -33.49 27.86 -20.85
CA ASP A 6 -34.50 27.98 -19.81
C ASP A 6 -34.16 27.02 -18.68
N ASN A 7 -33.62 27.54 -17.58
CA ASN A 7 -33.64 26.83 -16.31
C ASN A 7 -33.77 27.80 -15.13
N LYS A 8 -34.98 28.35 -15.05
CA LYS A 8 -35.84 28.41 -13.86
C LYS A 8 -35.15 28.16 -12.52
N ARG A 9 -34.84 29.27 -11.84
CA ARG A 9 -34.61 29.38 -10.40
C ARG A 9 -35.69 28.62 -9.62
N ARG A 10 -35.26 27.69 -8.76
CA ARG A 10 -36.09 27.17 -7.67
C ARG A 10 -35.62 27.84 -6.40
N ASP A 11 -36.39 28.82 -5.95
CA ASP A 11 -36.35 29.32 -4.59
C ASP A 11 -36.81 28.19 -3.67
N ALA A 12 -35.86 27.59 -2.95
CA ALA A 12 -36.16 26.65 -1.88
C ALA A 12 -36.51 27.45 -0.62
N HIS A 13 -37.80 27.36 -0.27
CA HIS A 13 -38.36 27.70 1.03
C HIS A 13 -37.49 27.13 2.16
N ALA A 14 -36.90 28.01 2.96
CA ALA A 14 -36.30 27.66 4.23
C ALA A 14 -37.43 27.41 5.24
N GLU A 15 -37.76 26.15 5.48
CA GLU A 15 -38.56 25.73 6.63
C GLU A 15 -37.73 25.96 7.89
N ASP A 16 -38.22 26.86 8.73
CA ASP A 16 -37.72 27.27 10.03
C ASP A 16 -37.86 26.09 11.02
N LEU A 17 -36.84 25.24 11.08
CA LEU A 17 -36.78 24.15 12.05
C LEU A 17 -36.45 24.70 13.44
N PRO A 18 -37.24 24.37 14.48
CA PRO A 18 -37.03 24.87 15.83
C PRO A 18 -35.68 24.39 16.37
N LEU A 19 -34.88 25.34 16.86
CA LEU A 19 -33.60 25.09 17.50
C LEU A 19 -33.76 24.13 18.70
N PRO A 20 -32.85 23.17 18.88
CA PRO A 20 -32.85 22.31 20.06
C PRO A 20 -32.60 23.16 21.33
N PRO A 21 -33.23 22.81 22.46
CA PRO A 21 -33.05 23.54 23.71
C PRO A 21 -31.58 23.45 24.19
N PRO A 22 -31.09 24.49 24.87
CA PRO A 22 -29.74 24.49 25.43
C PRO A 22 -29.58 23.38 26.47
N PRO A 23 -28.39 22.75 26.57
CA PRO A 23 -28.12 21.74 27.58
C PRO A 23 -28.26 22.34 28.98
N SER A 24 -29.14 21.72 29.78
CA SER A 24 -29.35 22.06 31.18
C SER A 24 -28.05 21.87 31.95
N SER A 25 -27.54 22.96 32.51
CA SER A 25 -26.41 22.99 33.44
C SER A 25 -26.77 22.26 34.73
N GLY A 26 -26.37 20.99 34.79
CA GLY A 26 -26.44 20.17 36.00
C GLY A 26 -25.44 20.64 37.06
N PRO A 27 -25.79 20.51 38.36
CA PRO A 27 -24.98 20.99 39.47
C PRO A 27 -23.67 20.20 39.61
N SER A 28 -22.60 20.96 39.81
CA SER A 28 -21.29 20.52 40.26
C SER A 28 -21.41 19.62 41.49
N ASP A 29 -21.16 18.33 41.32
CA ASP A 29 -21.06 17.39 42.43
C ASP A 29 -19.60 16.90 42.57
N SER A 30 -19.04 17.28 43.71
CA SER A 30 -18.03 16.55 44.48
C SER A 30 -16.72 16.17 43.78
N ALA A 31 -15.73 17.03 44.00
CA ALA A 31 -14.31 16.70 43.88
C ALA A 31 -13.95 15.57 44.86
N GLU A 32 -13.81 14.35 44.33
CA GLU A 32 -13.21 13.22 45.03
C GLU A 32 -11.67 13.40 45.04
N PRO A 33 -11.02 13.48 46.22
CA PRO A 33 -9.57 13.61 46.29
C PRO A 33 -8.89 12.31 45.81
N PRO A 34 -7.72 12.39 45.16
CA PRO A 34 -7.00 11.21 44.73
C PRO A 34 -6.58 10.35 45.93
N PRO A 35 -6.55 9.01 45.79
CA PRO A 35 -6.10 8.12 46.84
C PRO A 35 -4.65 8.42 47.22
N ALA A 36 -4.40 8.56 48.53
CA ALA A 36 -3.06 8.71 49.09
C ALA A 36 -2.33 7.36 48.99
N TYR A 37 -1.27 7.31 48.16
CA TYR A 37 -0.38 6.16 48.11
C TYR A 37 0.57 6.22 49.31
N THR A 38 0.41 5.29 50.25
CA THR A 38 1.37 5.06 51.33
C THR A 38 2.64 4.43 50.78
N ASP A 39 3.72 5.20 50.81
CA ASP A 39 5.10 4.71 50.72
C ASP A 39 5.32 3.66 51.82
N THR A 40 5.41 2.39 51.41
CA THR A 40 5.83 1.30 52.29
C THR A 40 7.26 0.96 51.93
N ASP A 41 8.17 1.67 52.57
CA ASP A 41 9.61 1.46 52.46
C ASP A 41 10.05 0.46 53.53
N LEU A 42 10.16 -0.82 53.16
CA LEU A 42 10.86 -1.84 53.95
C LEU A 42 11.58 -2.84 53.01
N GLN A 43 12.89 -2.59 52.83
CA GLN A 43 13.92 -3.60 52.50
C GLN A 43 13.94 -4.73 53.56
N PRO A 44 14.31 -6.00 53.26
CA PRO A 44 15.67 -6.34 52.78
C PRO A 44 15.86 -7.62 51.91
N ASN A 45 17.02 -7.66 51.23
CA ASN A 45 17.79 -8.83 50.79
C ASN A 45 17.10 -9.93 49.95
N THR A 46 17.10 -9.74 48.63
CA THR A 46 16.96 -10.83 47.65
C THR A 46 18.24 -11.01 46.81
N PRO A 47 18.57 -12.26 46.43
CA PRO A 47 19.84 -12.60 45.80
C PRO A 47 20.01 -11.92 44.44
N ARG A 48 21.21 -11.38 44.23
CA ARG A 48 21.78 -10.76 43.02
C ARG A 48 21.06 -11.18 41.73
N ALA A 49 20.09 -10.37 41.31
CA ALA A 49 19.49 -10.46 39.99
C ALA A 49 20.58 -10.10 38.96
N VAL A 50 20.95 -11.08 38.15
CA VAL A 50 21.66 -10.84 36.89
C VAL A 50 20.81 -9.87 36.08
N SER A 51 21.27 -8.63 35.97
CA SER A 51 20.72 -7.63 35.06
C SER A 51 20.98 -8.11 33.64
N SER A 52 20.07 -8.95 33.13
CA SER A 52 19.89 -9.14 31.70
C SER A 52 19.09 -7.94 31.20
N SER A 53 19.75 -6.78 31.11
CA SER A 53 19.31 -5.78 30.15
C SER A 53 19.09 -6.50 28.82
N PRO A 54 17.86 -6.48 28.25
CA PRO A 54 17.67 -7.06 26.93
C PRO A 54 18.72 -6.40 26.03
N PRO A 55 19.53 -7.18 25.28
CA PRO A 55 20.49 -6.58 24.36
C PRO A 55 19.67 -5.64 23.49
N SER A 56 19.98 -4.35 23.57
CA SER A 56 19.38 -3.32 22.75
C SER A 56 19.53 -3.81 21.32
N GLY A 57 18.41 -4.30 20.77
CA GLY A 57 18.40 -5.27 19.71
C GLY A 57 19.05 -4.65 18.50
N ALA A 58 20.30 -5.06 18.23
CA ALA A 58 20.80 -5.08 16.87
C ALA A 58 19.74 -5.86 16.10
N SER A 59 18.92 -5.14 15.34
CA SER A 59 17.91 -5.69 14.45
C SER A 59 18.59 -6.80 13.66
N GLU A 60 18.32 -8.05 14.03
CA GLU A 60 18.89 -9.19 13.33
C GLU A 60 18.65 -8.97 11.84
N PRO A 61 19.67 -9.19 10.99
CA PRO A 61 19.52 -9.05 9.55
C PRO A 61 18.39 -10.00 9.15
N HIS A 62 17.20 -9.43 8.94
CA HIS A 62 15.92 -10.15 8.85
C HIS A 62 16.15 -11.43 8.07
N GLY A 63 16.16 -12.56 8.79
CA GLY A 63 16.47 -13.87 8.25
C GLY A 63 15.65 -14.03 6.97
N ARG A 64 16.34 -14.38 5.87
CA ARG A 64 15.81 -14.41 4.50
C ARG A 64 14.30 -14.65 4.50
N LEU A 65 13.52 -13.57 4.38
CA LEU A 65 12.08 -13.67 4.54
C LEU A 65 11.55 -14.61 3.45
N ARG A 66 10.97 -15.72 3.90
CA ARG A 66 10.44 -16.75 3.01
C ARG A 66 9.35 -16.11 2.15
N PRO A 67 9.36 -16.33 0.83
CA PRO A 67 8.27 -15.88 -0.03
C PRO A 67 6.93 -16.40 0.48
N SER A 68 5.89 -15.58 0.37
CA SER A 68 4.52 -15.94 0.72
C SER A 68 3.57 -15.40 -0.33
N ASN A 69 2.47 -16.11 -0.58
CA ASN A 69 1.38 -15.59 -1.40
C ASN A 69 0.48 -14.62 -0.62
N TYR A 70 0.43 -14.74 0.70
CA TYR A 70 -0.43 -13.93 1.56
C TYR A 70 0.38 -13.36 2.72
N VAL A 71 0.36 -12.04 2.84
CA VAL A 71 0.97 -11.31 3.95
C VAL A 71 -0.03 -10.28 4.44
N CYS A 72 -0.46 -10.40 5.70
CA CYS A 72 -1.33 -9.43 6.36
C CYS A 72 -0.65 -8.89 7.62
N ILE A 73 -0.42 -7.58 7.66
CA ILE A 73 0.27 -6.90 8.77
C ILE A 73 -0.61 -5.76 9.26
N ALA A 74 -0.92 -5.77 10.55
CA ALA A 74 -1.65 -4.69 11.20
C ALA A 74 -0.84 -4.21 12.42
N GLN A 75 -0.45 -2.94 12.43
CA GLN A 75 0.33 -2.33 13.52
C GLN A 75 -0.16 -0.91 13.83
N MET A 76 -0.50 -0.61 15.08
CA MET A 76 -1.06 0.71 15.42
C MET A 76 0.01 1.79 15.62
N HIS A 77 1.05 1.47 16.39
CA HIS A 77 2.06 2.43 16.88
C HIS A 77 3.50 2.10 16.47
N VAL A 78 3.70 1.05 15.66
CA VAL A 78 5.02 0.60 15.24
C VAL A 78 5.20 0.89 13.77
N SER A 79 6.32 1.52 13.41
CA SER A 79 6.65 1.75 12.00
C SER A 79 6.85 0.42 11.30
N LEU A 80 6.13 0.23 10.20
CA LEU A 80 6.32 -0.92 9.35
C LEU A 80 7.51 -0.65 8.43
N LYS A 81 8.61 -1.37 8.64
CA LYS A 81 9.81 -1.30 7.81
C LYS A 81 10.24 -2.70 7.41
N GLY A 82 10.61 -2.89 6.15
CA GLY A 82 11.20 -4.14 5.72
C GLY A 82 11.00 -4.45 4.25
N GLN A 83 11.61 -5.55 3.84
CA GLN A 83 11.47 -6.12 2.51
C GLN A 83 10.59 -7.37 2.58
N TYR A 84 9.60 -7.52 1.72
CA TYR A 84 8.71 -8.67 1.69
C TYR A 84 8.73 -9.29 0.30
N THR A 85 8.74 -10.61 0.24
CA THR A 85 8.73 -11.33 -1.03
C THR A 85 7.36 -11.96 -1.24
N VAL A 86 6.67 -11.53 -2.29
CA VAL A 86 5.33 -12.04 -2.66
C VAL A 86 5.50 -13.03 -3.81
N ASP A 87 5.05 -14.27 -3.60
CA ASP A 87 5.03 -15.31 -4.64
C ASP A 87 3.60 -15.83 -4.81
N PRO A 88 2.87 -15.33 -5.83
CA PRO A 88 1.49 -15.72 -6.10
C PRO A 88 1.31 -17.20 -6.46
N SER A 89 2.39 -17.91 -6.82
CA SER A 89 2.34 -19.33 -7.16
C SER A 89 2.29 -20.24 -5.94
N LEU A 90 2.55 -19.71 -4.75
CA LEU A 90 2.50 -20.49 -3.52
C LEU A 90 1.05 -20.75 -3.11
N VAL A 91 0.71 -22.03 -3.02
CA VAL A 91 -0.56 -22.48 -2.44
C VAL A 91 -0.40 -22.52 -0.92
N ILE A 92 -1.15 -21.67 -0.22
CA ILE A 92 -1.17 -21.65 1.25
C ILE A 92 -2.38 -22.49 1.70
N PRO A 93 -2.18 -23.52 2.55
CA PRO A 93 -3.28 -24.28 3.11
C PRO A 93 -4.30 -23.36 3.81
N PRO A 94 -5.62 -23.52 3.58
CA PRO A 94 -6.63 -22.65 4.18
C PRO A 94 -6.58 -22.56 5.71
N ALA A 95 -6.12 -23.62 6.38
CA ALA A 95 -5.94 -23.65 7.84
C ALA A 95 -4.86 -22.68 8.36
N LEU A 96 -3.98 -22.18 7.49
CA LEU A 96 -2.94 -21.19 7.83
C LEU A 96 -3.33 -19.76 7.43
N LEU A 97 -4.45 -19.58 6.73
CA LEU A 97 -4.95 -18.27 6.36
C LEU A 97 -5.76 -17.69 7.52
N PRO A 98 -5.69 -16.36 7.77
CA PRO A 98 -6.60 -15.72 8.71
C PRO A 98 -8.06 -15.97 8.32
N ALA A 99 -8.97 -16.02 9.29
CA ALA A 99 -10.39 -16.09 9.00
C ALA A 99 -10.81 -14.89 8.11
N LEU A 100 -11.69 -15.15 7.15
CA LEU A 100 -12.30 -14.10 6.33
C LEU A 100 -13.21 -13.23 7.20
N GLY A 101 -13.31 -11.95 6.87
CA GLY A 101 -14.35 -11.09 7.42
C GLY A 101 -15.75 -11.56 7.00
N GLU A 102 -16.78 -11.10 7.71
CA GLU A 102 -18.17 -11.37 7.32
C GLU A 102 -18.45 -10.84 5.91
N GLY A 103 -18.85 -11.72 5.00
CA GLY A 103 -19.10 -11.38 3.59
C GLY A 103 -17.86 -11.24 2.71
N GLU A 104 -16.64 -11.39 3.26
CA GLU A 104 -15.41 -11.46 2.47
C GLU A 104 -15.29 -12.85 1.82
N SER A 105 -14.92 -12.91 0.55
CA SER A 105 -14.64 -14.16 -0.16
C SER A 105 -13.13 -14.40 -0.29
N GLU A 106 -12.73 -15.66 -0.49
CA GLU A 106 -11.31 -16.00 -0.74
C GLU A 106 -10.71 -15.20 -1.92
N GLN A 107 -11.52 -14.85 -2.92
CA GLN A 107 -11.10 -14.05 -4.09
C GLN A 107 -10.80 -12.59 -3.76
N GLN A 108 -11.25 -12.09 -2.60
CA GLN A 108 -10.98 -10.73 -2.15
C GLN A 108 -9.71 -10.64 -1.30
N ARG A 109 -9.11 -11.77 -0.94
CA ARG A 109 -7.87 -11.79 -0.18
C ARG A 109 -6.75 -11.14 -0.98
N ARG A 110 -6.06 -10.22 -0.32
CA ARG A 110 -4.93 -9.52 -0.92
C ARG A 110 -3.65 -10.32 -0.77
N ASN A 111 -2.79 -10.31 -1.79
CA ASN A 111 -1.48 -10.99 -1.68
C ASN A 111 -0.61 -10.29 -0.64
N PHE A 112 -0.68 -8.95 -0.59
CA PHE A 112 -0.05 -8.15 0.45
C PHE A 112 -1.03 -7.11 0.99
N LYS A 113 -1.29 -7.13 2.30
CA LYS A 113 -2.07 -6.14 3.01
C LYS A 113 -1.30 -5.63 4.22
N ALA A 114 -1.07 -4.32 4.26
CA ALA A 114 -0.49 -3.66 5.42
C ALA A 114 -1.38 -2.52 5.90
N THR A 115 -1.63 -2.46 7.20
CA THR A 115 -2.41 -1.40 7.83
C THR A 115 -1.67 -0.85 9.04
N THR A 116 -1.51 0.47 9.07
CA THR A 116 -1.00 1.17 10.25
C THR A 116 -1.84 2.41 10.56
N THR A 117 -1.79 2.90 11.80
CA THR A 117 -2.61 4.05 12.20
C THR A 117 -1.73 5.29 12.39
N HIS A 118 -0.72 5.20 13.25
CA HIS A 118 0.07 6.37 13.67
C HIS A 118 1.52 6.33 13.20
N ALA A 119 1.96 5.22 12.63
CA ALA A 119 3.36 5.00 12.30
C ALA A 119 3.56 4.88 10.78
N SER A 120 4.70 5.40 10.31
CA SER A 120 5.05 5.38 8.89
C SER A 120 5.25 3.96 8.37
N MET A 121 4.96 3.77 7.08
CA MET A 121 5.26 2.55 6.34
C MET A 121 6.41 2.80 5.36
N ASN A 122 7.43 1.96 5.40
CA ASN A 122 8.50 1.88 4.41
C ASN A 122 8.67 0.41 4.00
N VAL A 123 8.00 0.04 2.92
CA VAL A 123 7.85 -1.34 2.49
C VAL A 123 8.53 -1.52 1.14
N HIS A 124 9.40 -2.53 1.04
CA HIS A 124 9.98 -2.98 -0.23
C HIS A 124 9.38 -4.33 -0.62
N LEU A 125 8.49 -4.34 -1.61
CA LEU A 125 7.87 -5.55 -2.14
C LEU A 125 8.71 -6.09 -3.30
N ARG A 126 9.12 -7.35 -3.21
CA ARG A 126 9.74 -8.10 -4.29
C ARG A 126 8.76 -9.14 -4.80
N LEU A 127 8.40 -9.05 -6.07
CA LEU A 127 7.46 -9.96 -6.68
C LEU A 127 8.23 -11.11 -7.33
N GLN A 128 7.81 -12.34 -7.06
CA GLN A 128 8.32 -13.55 -7.69
C GLN A 128 7.30 -14.07 -8.69
N THR A 129 7.76 -14.34 -9.90
CA THR A 129 6.97 -14.96 -10.96
C THR A 129 7.14 -16.49 -10.91
N ALA A 130 6.05 -17.22 -11.12
CA ALA A 130 6.04 -18.67 -11.24
C ALA A 130 6.99 -19.08 -12.38
N GLY A 131 8.08 -19.78 -12.06
CA GLY A 131 9.10 -20.20 -13.05
C GLY A 131 10.47 -19.52 -12.91
N SER A 132 10.59 -18.48 -12.09
CA SER A 132 11.88 -17.84 -11.77
C SER A 132 12.76 -18.65 -10.80
N SER A 133 12.22 -19.72 -10.18
CA SER A 133 12.98 -20.66 -9.36
C SER A 133 13.78 -21.65 -10.22
N THR A 134 14.61 -21.12 -11.12
CA THR A 134 15.70 -21.89 -11.73
C THR A 134 16.73 -22.15 -10.64
N SER A 135 16.48 -23.16 -9.81
CA SER A 135 17.54 -23.82 -9.06
C SER A 135 18.55 -24.34 -10.09
N PRO A 136 19.79 -23.82 -10.12
CA PRO A 136 20.75 -24.14 -11.18
C PRO A 136 21.32 -25.57 -11.10
N SER A 137 20.72 -26.48 -10.31
CA SER A 137 21.30 -27.78 -9.96
C SER A 137 20.85 -28.97 -10.83
N ALA A 138 19.99 -28.79 -11.84
CA ALA A 138 19.52 -29.91 -12.68
C ALA A 138 19.64 -29.59 -14.18
N ARG A 139 20.86 -29.27 -14.63
CA ARG A 139 21.20 -29.28 -16.06
C ARG A 139 21.60 -30.69 -16.47
N ALA A 140 20.65 -31.47 -16.99
CA ALA A 140 20.86 -32.46 -18.05
C ALA A 140 19.53 -33.17 -18.34
N THR A 141 19.21 -33.32 -19.63
CA THR A 141 18.18 -34.21 -20.20
C THR A 141 16.71 -33.92 -19.89
N ASP A 142 16.08 -32.90 -20.49
CA ASP A 142 14.64 -33.03 -20.85
C ASP A 142 14.11 -31.98 -21.86
N ASP A 143 14.51 -32.05 -23.13
CA ASP A 143 13.95 -31.21 -24.21
C ASP A 143 12.43 -31.43 -24.44
N LYS A 144 11.84 -32.50 -23.89
CA LYS A 144 10.39 -32.78 -24.01
C LYS A 144 9.52 -32.05 -22.98
N ARG A 145 10.08 -31.58 -21.86
CA ARG A 145 9.29 -30.87 -20.83
C ARG A 145 8.99 -29.41 -21.19
N GLN A 146 9.80 -28.79 -22.03
CA GLN A 146 9.62 -27.39 -22.42
C GLN A 146 8.37 -27.16 -23.29
N LEU A 147 7.98 -28.14 -24.11
CA LEU A 147 6.75 -28.07 -24.93
C LEU A 147 5.47 -28.40 -24.14
N ALA A 148 5.57 -29.11 -23.02
CA ALA A 148 4.42 -29.41 -22.18
C ALA A 148 4.02 -28.23 -21.28
N LEU A 149 4.98 -27.37 -20.91
CA LEU A 149 4.69 -26.16 -20.12
C LEU A 149 3.96 -25.08 -20.93
N ALA A 150 4.12 -25.07 -22.26
CA ALA A 150 3.45 -24.11 -23.14
C ALA A 150 1.94 -24.36 -23.30
N ASN A 151 1.43 -25.54 -22.90
CA ASN A 151 0.04 -25.95 -23.12
C ASN A 151 -0.73 -26.22 -21.82
N ALA A 152 -0.16 -25.92 -20.64
CA ALA A 152 -0.90 -26.04 -19.39
C ALA A 152 -2.05 -25.00 -19.40
N PRO A 153 -3.29 -25.39 -19.07
CA PRO A 153 -4.43 -24.48 -19.08
C PRO A 153 -4.16 -23.32 -18.10
N THR A 154 -4.02 -22.13 -18.70
CA THR A 154 -3.71 -20.80 -18.14
C THR A 154 -4.76 -20.25 -17.17
N GLY A 155 -5.50 -21.11 -16.47
CA GLY A 155 -6.66 -20.72 -15.65
C GLY A 155 -6.32 -19.99 -14.35
N TYR A 156 -5.06 -20.03 -13.89
CA TYR A 156 -4.61 -19.39 -12.64
C TYR A 156 -3.59 -18.26 -12.86
N ASP A 157 -3.26 -17.95 -14.12
CA ASP A 157 -2.18 -17.00 -14.44
C ASP A 157 -2.66 -15.57 -14.70
N ASP A 158 -3.98 -15.36 -14.75
CA ASP A 158 -4.57 -14.06 -15.05
C ASP A 158 -5.03 -13.29 -13.79
N GLU A 159 -4.88 -13.87 -12.60
CA GLU A 159 -5.21 -13.15 -11.37
C GLU A 159 -4.11 -12.12 -11.03
N PRO A 160 -4.47 -10.82 -10.89
CA PRO A 160 -3.51 -9.79 -10.57
C PRO A 160 -2.92 -9.97 -9.18
N ILE A 161 -1.66 -9.58 -9.00
CA ILE A 161 -1.03 -9.44 -7.70
C ILE A 161 -1.61 -8.20 -7.03
N THR A 162 -2.34 -8.42 -5.94
CA THR A 162 -3.05 -7.38 -5.23
C THR A 162 -2.26 -6.90 -4.00
N ILE A 163 -2.04 -5.60 -3.91
CA ILE A 163 -1.25 -4.93 -2.88
C ILE A 163 -2.10 -3.84 -2.26
N GLU A 164 -2.33 -3.88 -0.95
CA GLU A 164 -3.11 -2.90 -0.19
C GLU A 164 -2.28 -2.31 0.95
N LEU A 165 -2.14 -0.99 0.97
CA LEU A 165 -1.40 -0.22 1.97
C LEU A 165 -2.31 0.87 2.54
N CYS A 166 -2.66 0.78 3.82
CA CYS A 166 -3.61 1.70 4.45
C CYS A 166 -3.01 2.34 5.70
N ASN A 167 -2.85 3.67 5.70
CA ASN A 167 -2.29 4.41 6.83
C ASN A 167 -3.15 5.61 7.23
N SER A 168 -3.66 5.67 8.47
CA SER A 168 -4.51 6.80 8.88
C SER A 168 -3.77 8.15 8.92
N HIS A 169 -2.60 8.21 9.56
CA HIS A 169 -1.98 9.50 9.92
C HIS A 169 -0.54 9.69 9.46
N ALA A 170 0.12 8.64 8.98
CA ALA A 170 1.55 8.67 8.67
C ALA A 170 1.84 8.31 7.20
N SER A 171 3.06 8.63 6.77
CA SER A 171 3.45 8.50 5.37
C SER A 171 3.57 7.04 4.93
N ILE A 172 3.22 6.79 3.68
CA ILE A 172 3.45 5.51 3.00
C ILE A 172 4.59 5.70 2.02
N THR A 173 5.62 4.87 2.13
CA THR A 173 6.67 4.70 1.13
C THR A 173 6.68 3.25 0.70
N ALA A 174 6.40 3.00 -0.57
CA ALA A 174 6.32 1.64 -1.12
C ALA A 174 7.21 1.53 -2.35
N ARG A 175 8.16 0.60 -2.32
CA ARG A 175 9.01 0.22 -3.46
C ARG A 175 8.55 -1.13 -3.97
N ILE A 176 8.22 -1.25 -5.25
CA ILE A 176 7.80 -2.51 -5.86
C ILE A 176 8.81 -2.89 -6.92
N THR A 177 9.51 -4.00 -6.69
CA THR A 177 10.47 -4.58 -7.63
C THR A 177 9.90 -5.88 -8.19
N ASP A 178 9.90 -6.00 -9.51
CA ASP A 178 9.49 -7.22 -10.20
C ASP A 178 10.73 -8.04 -10.61
N ALA A 179 10.70 -9.36 -10.41
CA ALA A 179 11.73 -10.27 -10.88
C ALA A 179 11.32 -10.84 -12.25
N LEU A 180 11.84 -10.21 -13.32
CA LEU A 180 11.62 -10.65 -14.71
C LEU A 180 12.16 -12.08 -14.94
N PRO A 181 11.45 -12.94 -15.71
CA PRO A 181 11.12 -12.67 -17.12
C PRO A 181 9.62 -12.73 -17.47
N SER A 182 9.27 -11.98 -18.54
CA SER A 182 7.94 -11.92 -19.18
C SER A 182 7.40 -13.30 -19.61
N PRO A 183 6.08 -13.58 -19.53
CA PRO A 183 5.00 -12.68 -19.13
C PRO A 183 4.86 -12.54 -17.61
N ARG A 184 4.74 -11.30 -17.14
CA ARG A 184 4.50 -11.00 -15.71
C ARG A 184 3.00 -10.96 -15.41
N ARG A 185 2.65 -11.27 -14.16
CA ARG A 185 1.29 -11.04 -13.65
C ARG A 185 1.02 -9.54 -13.53
N LYS A 186 -0.26 -9.16 -13.67
CA LYS A 186 -0.71 -7.77 -13.52
C LYS A 186 -0.65 -7.35 -12.07
N LEU A 187 -0.51 -6.06 -11.82
CA LEU A 187 -0.45 -5.48 -10.48
C LEU A 187 -1.71 -4.69 -10.20
N GLN A 188 -2.31 -4.89 -9.02
CA GLN A 188 -3.37 -4.05 -8.51
C GLN A 188 -2.92 -3.45 -7.19
N ILE A 189 -2.54 -2.18 -7.22
CA ILE A 189 -1.97 -1.46 -6.08
C ILE A 189 -3.03 -0.52 -5.53
N VAL A 190 -3.29 -0.59 -4.24
CA VAL A 190 -4.12 0.37 -3.51
C VAL A 190 -3.30 0.92 -2.36
N ALA A 191 -3.06 2.23 -2.35
CA ALA A 191 -2.39 2.91 -1.26
C ALA A 191 -3.25 4.08 -0.77
N SER A 192 -3.56 4.12 0.52
CA SER A 192 -4.43 5.15 1.10
C SER A 192 -3.88 5.74 2.38
N THR A 193 -3.95 7.07 2.50
CA THR A 193 -3.70 7.76 3.76
C THR A 193 -4.49 9.05 3.91
N ALA A 194 -5.06 9.31 5.09
CA ALA A 194 -5.92 10.49 5.25
C ALA A 194 -5.11 11.80 5.20
N HIS A 195 -3.94 11.86 5.85
CA HIS A 195 -3.27 13.14 6.11
C HIS A 195 -1.79 13.19 5.74
N ALA A 196 -1.23 12.12 5.17
CA ALA A 196 0.21 12.01 4.99
C ALA A 196 0.63 11.79 3.54
N LYS A 197 1.94 11.85 3.30
CA LYS A 197 2.50 11.70 1.95
C LYS A 197 2.45 10.23 1.51
N ILE A 198 2.09 9.98 0.25
CA ILE A 198 2.31 8.69 -0.41
C ILE A 198 3.50 8.85 -1.37
N THR A 199 4.50 7.97 -1.25
CA THR A 199 5.58 7.83 -2.23
C THR A 199 5.57 6.39 -2.75
N LEU A 200 5.28 6.22 -4.04
CA LEU A 200 5.21 4.93 -4.70
C LEU A 200 6.31 4.83 -5.75
N TYR A 201 7.17 3.83 -5.63
CA TYR A 201 8.17 3.50 -6.65
C TYR A 201 7.70 2.27 -7.43
N LEU A 202 7.37 2.48 -8.69
CA LEU A 202 6.84 1.47 -9.61
C LEU A 202 7.96 0.78 -10.40
N PRO A 203 7.83 -0.52 -10.72
CA PRO A 203 8.74 -1.17 -11.64
C PRO A 203 8.58 -0.57 -13.05
N ARG A 204 9.65 -0.55 -13.85
CA ARG A 204 9.62 -0.09 -15.26
C ARG A 204 8.61 -0.85 -16.14
N SER A 205 8.28 -2.07 -15.72
CA SER A 205 7.32 -2.91 -16.42
C SER A 205 5.87 -2.51 -16.16
N PHE A 206 5.61 -1.56 -15.24
CA PHE A 206 4.26 -1.10 -14.93
C PHE A 206 3.63 -0.41 -16.15
N THR A 207 2.49 -0.92 -16.60
CA THR A 207 1.72 -0.36 -17.71
C THR A 207 0.24 -0.39 -17.36
N GLY A 208 -0.37 0.78 -17.24
CA GLY A 208 -1.78 0.88 -16.88
C GLY A 208 -2.18 2.20 -16.21
N PRO A 209 -3.46 2.33 -15.85
CA PRO A 209 -3.98 3.52 -15.21
C PRO A 209 -3.50 3.71 -13.77
N ILE A 210 -3.33 4.98 -13.41
CA ILE A 210 -3.14 5.45 -12.04
C ILE A 210 -4.29 6.42 -11.72
N THR A 211 -5.12 6.07 -10.75
CA THR A 211 -6.15 6.95 -10.21
C THR A 211 -5.68 7.53 -8.89
N ALA A 212 -5.69 8.85 -8.78
CA ALA A 212 -5.23 9.59 -7.61
C ALA A 212 -6.34 10.47 -7.03
N GLY A 213 -6.48 10.42 -5.70
CA GLY A 213 -7.24 11.39 -4.94
C GLY A 213 -8.33 10.81 -4.04
N THR A 214 -8.55 11.46 -2.90
CA THR A 214 -9.76 11.31 -2.07
C THR A 214 -9.98 12.61 -1.31
N GLY A 215 -10.43 13.65 -2.00
CA GLY A 215 -10.64 14.98 -1.42
C GLY A 215 -10.32 16.10 -2.41
N SER A 216 -10.47 17.35 -1.96
CA SER A 216 -10.25 18.53 -2.81
C SER A 216 -8.83 19.09 -2.78
N TYR A 217 -7.97 18.62 -1.86
CA TYR A 217 -6.68 19.26 -1.55
C TYR A 217 -5.51 18.29 -1.61
N PHE A 218 -5.39 17.53 -2.70
CA PHE A 218 -4.21 16.69 -2.94
C PHE A 218 -3.40 17.23 -4.11
N THR A 219 -2.13 16.85 -4.17
CA THR A 219 -1.27 17.13 -5.33
C THR A 219 -0.54 15.85 -5.70
N ILE A 220 -0.61 15.47 -6.97
CA ILE A 220 0.20 14.38 -7.50
C ILE A 220 1.38 14.95 -8.29
N ALA A 221 2.54 14.33 -8.12
CA ALA A 221 3.73 14.62 -8.89
C ALA A 221 4.37 13.30 -9.37
N PHE A 222 4.90 13.34 -10.58
CA PHE A 222 5.68 12.27 -11.17
C PHE A 222 7.16 12.68 -11.17
N SER A 223 8.08 11.73 -11.08
CA SER A 223 9.50 12.02 -11.31
C SER A 223 9.76 12.43 -12.76
N GLU A 224 10.85 13.16 -12.97
CA GLU A 224 11.28 13.60 -14.31
C GLU A 224 11.47 12.42 -15.27
N ALA A 225 11.98 11.29 -14.79
CA ALA A 225 12.16 10.08 -15.59
C ALA A 225 10.84 9.35 -15.91
N LEU A 226 9.81 9.50 -15.07
CA LEU A 226 8.50 8.88 -15.27
C LEU A 226 7.60 9.75 -16.16
N GLN A 227 7.71 11.07 -16.06
CA GLN A 227 6.84 12.03 -16.75
C GLN A 227 6.67 11.81 -18.27
N PRO A 228 7.70 11.44 -19.05
CA PRO A 228 7.54 11.16 -20.49
C PRO A 228 6.65 9.96 -20.81
N HIS A 229 6.40 9.10 -19.84
CA HIS A 229 5.58 7.88 -19.98
C HIS A 229 4.15 8.07 -19.44
N VAL A 230 3.83 9.27 -18.95
CA VAL A 230 2.55 9.56 -18.31
C VAL A 230 1.66 10.34 -19.28
N THR A 231 0.48 9.80 -19.54
CA THR A 231 -0.62 10.49 -20.21
C THR A 231 -1.67 10.88 -19.17
N MET A 232 -2.06 12.16 -19.12
CA MET A 232 -3.08 12.66 -18.19
C MET A 232 -4.44 12.70 -18.89
N PHE A 233 -5.45 12.08 -18.31
CA PHE A 233 -6.84 12.13 -18.80
C PHE A 233 -7.70 13.12 -18.03
N SER A 234 -7.49 13.17 -16.71
CA SER A 234 -8.17 14.08 -15.81
C SER A 234 -7.19 14.54 -14.72
N GLU A 235 -7.63 15.42 -13.84
CA GLU A 235 -6.85 15.81 -12.65
C GLU A 235 -6.60 14.62 -11.69
N ARG A 236 -7.31 13.51 -11.88
CA ARG A 236 -7.28 12.34 -11.02
C ARG A 236 -6.84 11.07 -11.75
N ASP A 237 -6.95 11.04 -13.08
CA ASP A 237 -6.74 9.84 -13.87
C ASP A 237 -5.57 10.03 -14.82
N TYR A 238 -4.58 9.17 -14.64
CA TYR A 238 -3.34 9.15 -15.39
C TYR A 238 -3.16 7.75 -15.97
N PHE A 239 -2.33 7.64 -17.00
CA PHE A 239 -1.95 6.37 -17.58
C PHE A 239 -0.45 6.32 -17.79
N VAL A 240 0.18 5.23 -17.37
CA VAL A 240 1.61 4.99 -17.56
C VAL A 240 1.82 3.96 -18.66
N GLY A 241 2.63 4.30 -19.66
CA GLY A 241 3.01 3.43 -20.76
C GLY A 241 2.37 3.81 -22.10
N ASP A 242 2.32 2.85 -23.03
CA ASP A 242 1.76 3.06 -24.37
C ASP A 242 0.23 2.94 -24.35
N MET A 243 -0.45 4.06 -24.63
CA MET A 243 -1.90 4.15 -24.63
C MET A 243 -2.57 3.31 -25.73
N SER A 244 -1.84 2.91 -26.78
CA SER A 244 -2.38 2.00 -27.80
C SER A 244 -2.71 0.60 -27.24
N THR A 245 -2.13 0.26 -26.09
CA THR A 245 -2.41 -0.99 -25.37
C THR A 245 -3.65 -0.90 -24.47
N TYR A 246 -4.26 0.28 -24.35
CA TYR A 246 -5.47 0.47 -23.56
C TYR A 246 -6.64 -0.25 -24.24
N PRO A 247 -7.34 -1.16 -23.55
CA PRO A 247 -8.46 -1.89 -24.14
C PRO A 247 -9.57 -0.91 -24.53
N THR A 248 -9.90 -0.88 -25.83
CA THR A 248 -11.02 -0.09 -26.31
C THR A 248 -12.32 -0.80 -25.91
N ALA A 249 -13.29 -0.05 -25.39
CA ALA A 249 -14.54 -0.57 -24.85
C ALA A 249 -15.42 -1.34 -25.86
N SER A 250 -15.01 -1.41 -27.13
CA SER A 250 -15.75 -2.04 -28.22
C SER A 250 -15.53 -3.55 -28.36
N GLU A 251 -14.48 -4.13 -27.78
CA GLU A 251 -14.08 -5.51 -28.12
C GLU A 251 -14.39 -6.57 -27.05
N GLU A 252 -14.63 -6.19 -25.78
CA GLU A 252 -14.98 -7.16 -24.74
C GLU A 252 -16.14 -6.67 -23.88
N GLY A 253 -17.14 -7.53 -23.68
CA GLY A 253 -18.36 -7.22 -22.93
C GLY A 253 -18.08 -6.68 -21.53
N GLY A 254 -18.28 -5.37 -21.36
CA GLY A 254 -18.40 -4.71 -20.07
C GLY A 254 -17.08 -4.23 -19.45
N SER A 255 -17.06 -2.95 -19.07
CA SER A 255 -16.00 -2.20 -18.39
C SER A 255 -15.29 -2.94 -17.21
N ALA A 256 -15.95 -3.91 -16.58
CA ALA A 256 -15.43 -4.60 -15.40
C ALA A 256 -14.19 -5.48 -15.67
N ASN A 257 -13.98 -5.96 -16.89
CA ASN A 257 -12.85 -6.85 -17.21
C ASN A 257 -11.59 -6.11 -17.69
N ALA A 258 -11.71 -4.87 -18.16
CA ALA A 258 -10.57 -4.08 -18.67
C ALA A 258 -9.46 -3.90 -17.61
N GLY A 259 -9.83 -3.78 -16.33
CA GLY A 259 -8.89 -3.66 -15.22
C GLY A 259 -8.07 -4.93 -14.95
N ARG A 260 -8.44 -6.08 -15.52
CA ARG A 260 -7.68 -7.33 -15.37
C ARG A 260 -6.54 -7.47 -16.36
N LEU A 261 -6.59 -6.74 -17.48
CA LEU A 261 -5.61 -6.86 -18.57
C LEU A 261 -4.38 -5.98 -18.38
N MET A 262 -4.40 -5.06 -17.43
CA MET A 262 -3.37 -4.06 -17.21
C MET A 262 -3.03 -3.95 -15.72
N ASP A 263 -1.96 -3.23 -15.41
CA ASP A 263 -1.76 -2.85 -14.02
C ASP A 263 -2.71 -1.73 -13.63
N THR A 264 -2.99 -1.62 -12.35
CA THR A 264 -3.79 -0.53 -11.80
C THR A 264 -3.12 -0.04 -10.53
N ALA A 265 -3.10 1.27 -10.34
CA ALA A 265 -2.71 1.87 -9.08
C ALA A 265 -3.76 2.89 -8.63
N GLU A 266 -4.27 2.71 -7.42
CA GLU A 266 -5.21 3.61 -6.79
C GLU A 266 -4.58 4.26 -5.55
N LEU A 267 -4.38 5.57 -5.62
CA LEU A 267 -3.62 6.35 -4.63
C LEU A 267 -4.52 7.38 -3.97
N ARG A 268 -4.89 7.14 -2.71
CA ARG A 268 -5.90 7.92 -2.00
C ARG A 268 -5.29 8.78 -0.91
N THR A 269 -5.45 10.10 -1.00
CA THR A 269 -5.17 11.01 0.11
C THR A 269 -6.09 12.22 0.14
N THR A 270 -6.34 12.76 1.33
CA THR A 270 -7.26 13.89 1.53
C THR A 270 -6.58 15.24 1.47
N HIS A 271 -5.40 15.37 2.08
CA HIS A 271 -4.75 16.67 2.29
C HIS A 271 -3.24 16.65 2.07
N SER A 272 -2.77 15.91 1.05
CA SER A 272 -1.32 15.65 0.96
C SER A 272 -0.83 15.43 -0.47
N LYS A 273 0.49 15.23 -0.55
CA LYS A 273 1.22 14.98 -1.77
C LYS A 273 1.33 13.47 -2.05
N ILE A 274 1.00 13.10 -3.28
CA ILE A 274 1.30 11.81 -3.88
C ILE A 274 2.51 11.99 -4.79
N LEU A 275 3.52 11.14 -4.65
CA LEU A 275 4.72 11.14 -5.46
C LEU A 275 4.90 9.75 -6.08
N VAL A 276 4.91 9.68 -7.41
CA VAL A 276 5.12 8.44 -8.15
C VAL A 276 6.47 8.52 -8.86
N LYS A 277 7.27 7.45 -8.75
CA LYS A 277 8.63 7.36 -9.28
C LYS A 277 8.89 6.00 -9.88
N TRP A 278 9.99 5.85 -10.61
CA TRP A 278 10.52 4.53 -10.96
C TRP A 278 11.26 3.90 -9.79
N GLU A 279 11.24 2.58 -9.71
CA GLU A 279 11.90 1.76 -8.69
C GLU A 279 13.41 2.03 -8.57
N GLU A 280 14.07 2.27 -9.70
CA GLU A 280 15.50 2.60 -9.79
C GLU A 280 15.85 3.93 -9.09
N GLU A 281 14.92 4.89 -9.06
CA GLU A 281 15.16 6.23 -8.48
C GLU A 281 15.20 6.20 -6.95
N HIS A 282 14.72 5.12 -6.32
CA HIS A 282 14.75 4.97 -4.88
C HIS A 282 16.18 5.00 -4.31
N GLU A 283 17.16 4.43 -5.04
CA GLU A 283 18.56 4.41 -4.61
C GLU A 283 19.18 5.81 -4.62
N ALA A 284 18.81 6.64 -5.61
CA ALA A 284 19.23 8.04 -5.68
C ALA A 284 18.61 8.89 -4.56
N ASP A 285 17.35 8.65 -4.22
CA ASP A 285 16.67 9.32 -3.11
C ASP A 285 17.30 8.95 -1.74
N GLN A 286 17.70 7.70 -1.55
CA GLN A 286 18.40 7.29 -0.32
C GLN A 286 19.78 7.92 -0.22
N ALA A 287 20.54 7.97 -1.32
CA ALA A 287 21.86 8.60 -1.35
C ALA A 287 21.79 10.11 -1.03
N SER A 288 20.81 10.82 -1.60
CA SER A 288 20.63 12.26 -1.38
C SER A 288 20.12 12.61 0.03
N SER A 289 19.29 11.74 0.62
CA SER A 289 18.78 11.95 1.99
C SER A 289 19.88 11.87 3.06
N GLY A 290 20.89 11.02 2.85
CA GLY A 290 22.03 10.89 3.77
C GLY A 290 22.96 12.11 3.78
N ALA A 291 23.15 12.74 2.62
CA ALA A 291 24.05 13.89 2.48
C ALA A 291 23.52 15.14 3.22
N ASN A 292 22.21 15.38 3.20
CA ASN A 292 21.61 16.59 3.78
C ASN A 292 21.36 16.51 5.30
N GLY A 293 21.42 15.31 5.89
CA GLY A 293 21.28 15.12 7.34
C GLY A 293 22.54 15.49 8.12
N PHE A 294 23.73 15.26 7.54
CA PHE A 294 25.01 15.51 8.20
C PHE A 294 25.30 17.01 8.37
N TRP A 295 24.96 17.83 7.37
CA TRP A 295 25.23 19.28 7.41
C TRP A 295 24.27 20.06 8.32
N ARG A 296 23.09 19.53 8.67
CA ARG A 296 22.16 20.21 9.59
C ARG A 296 22.54 20.09 11.07
N PHE A 297 23.44 19.17 11.43
CA PHE A 297 23.89 19.01 12.82
C PHE A 297 25.13 19.86 13.14
N LEU A 298 25.93 20.19 12.13
CA LEU A 298 27.03 21.14 12.26
C LEU A 298 26.48 22.53 11.95
N GLY A 299 25.92 23.19 12.96
CA GLY A 299 25.32 24.53 12.87
C GLY A 299 26.25 25.58 12.29
N PHE A 300 26.28 25.64 10.96
CA PHE A 300 26.79 26.72 10.13
C PHE A 300 25.65 27.21 9.24
#